data_AF-A0A816EHH4-F1
#
_entry.id   AF-A0A816EHH4-F1
#
_cell.length_a   1.000
_cell.length_b   1.000
_cell.length_c   1.000
_cell.angle_alpha   90.00
_cell.angle_beta   90.00
_cell.angle_gamma   90.00
#
_symmetry.space_group_name_H-M   'P 1'
#
loop_
_entity.id
_entity.type
_entity.pdbx_description
1 polymer ?
#
loop_
_entity_poly.entity_id
_entity_poly.type
_entity_poly.pdbx_seq_one_letter_code
_entity_poly.pdbx_strand_id
1 'polypeptide(L)'
;TSYRSSIVTALYPFDGNTNDQSSYYTGTAFGTSTPSYSTVAYVSQSIVLSSTSQQYVLIPNINLSKQSFTLQTWLRPGTINTSTDFGIFSQCDSNSICMSLSLRNGRFVLSFDSMNSNNITLTGSSLVTSNEWVHVTVVYDATLYQQQIYVDGQIDALSNGIVNSYQGVSLSSTIIGRSSSLAYGTGYFQGRIDHFTITAGVARSACQISNDASLIVYYPFDTTGTYNDYSVNLCNGYASGTTIISSGRVNQAISFTSSTSYFESQCFPRMRGNEQSFSFSLWVNPNSTTGGGTLVHLSTNSNGNGTCFDLLVFTSTGYLICQWMTTTSSVSSAQGPIISANTWTHIAVVYSSANGVRLFINGQFSTASSYAASLSLYNSNVPLYITLGNLSPSGSSTPVNCLSGSIPISSGSFLGSIDEFRIYNRQLNNQEICVLANS
;
A
#
# COMPACT_ATOMS: atom_id res chain seq x y z
N THR A 1 18.76 6.12 -4.04
CA THR A 1 18.50 6.72 -2.70
C THR A 1 17.66 8.01 -2.77
N SER A 2 16.65 8.13 -3.65
CA SER A 2 15.93 9.40 -3.90
C SER A 2 14.43 9.42 -3.57
N TYR A 3 13.80 8.31 -3.17
CA TYR A 3 12.32 8.31 -3.03
C TYR A 3 11.78 8.53 -1.61
N ARG A 4 12.59 8.33 -0.55
CA ARG A 4 12.06 8.31 0.84
C ARG A 4 12.84 9.09 1.90
N SER A 5 14.08 9.56 1.66
CA SER A 5 14.92 10.06 2.76
C SER A 5 14.78 11.56 3.11
N SER A 6 13.95 12.36 2.44
CA SER A 6 13.98 13.83 2.67
C SER A 6 12.66 14.52 3.03
N ILE A 7 11.53 13.81 3.15
CA ILE A 7 10.21 14.51 3.24
C ILE A 7 9.38 14.14 4.48
N VAL A 8 9.46 12.93 5.04
CA VAL A 8 8.62 12.55 6.20
C VAL A 8 9.14 13.14 7.50
N THR A 9 8.26 13.80 8.27
CA THR A 9 8.59 14.40 9.57
C THR A 9 8.39 13.43 10.74
N ALA A 10 7.35 12.59 10.67
CA ALA A 10 7.06 11.55 11.65
C ALA A 10 6.38 10.36 10.98
N LEU A 11 6.76 9.13 11.34
CA LEU A 11 6.17 7.86 10.92
C LEU A 11 6.02 6.92 12.11
N TYR A 12 4.78 6.64 12.49
CA TYR A 12 4.40 5.66 13.50
C TYR A 12 3.74 4.46 12.83
N PRO A 13 4.48 3.37 12.56
CA PRO A 13 3.92 2.17 11.95
C PRO A 13 2.98 1.43 12.90
N PHE A 14 3.19 1.55 14.21
CA PHE A 14 2.50 0.78 15.25
C PHE A 14 2.77 -0.73 15.22
N ASP A 15 3.99 -1.10 14.80
CA ASP A 15 4.53 -2.47 14.84
C ASP A 15 4.90 -2.92 16.26
N GLY A 16 3.90 -3.12 17.11
CA GLY A 16 4.05 -3.62 18.49
C GLY A 16 4.53 -2.58 19.50
N ASN A 17 4.72 -1.32 19.08
CA ASN A 17 5.16 -0.21 19.92
C ASN A 17 4.70 1.16 19.34
N THR A 18 5.02 2.25 20.04
CA THR A 18 4.73 3.64 19.63
C THR A 18 5.99 4.38 19.17
N ASN A 19 7.03 3.67 18.74
CA ASN A 19 8.26 4.29 18.26
C ASN A 19 8.07 4.92 16.88
N ASP A 20 8.76 6.03 16.67
CA ASP A 20 8.87 6.68 15.38
C ASP A 20 9.98 6.03 14.54
N GLN A 21 9.77 5.88 13.22
CA GLN A 21 10.75 5.34 12.27
C GLN A 21 11.46 6.41 11.43
N SER A 22 11.12 7.70 11.62
CA SER A 22 11.73 8.84 10.91
C SER A 22 12.80 9.56 11.74
N SER A 23 13.12 9.07 12.93
CA SER A 23 14.03 9.69 13.91
C SER A 23 13.50 10.95 14.60
N TYR A 24 12.17 11.12 14.67
CA TYR A 24 11.52 12.15 15.48
C TYR A 24 11.54 11.78 16.97
N TYR A 25 10.42 11.29 17.52
CA TYR A 25 10.34 10.89 18.93
C TYR A 25 9.33 9.77 19.13
N THR A 26 9.66 8.84 20.03
CA THR A 26 8.73 7.81 20.52
C THR A 26 7.51 8.46 21.18
N GLY A 27 6.33 7.93 20.85
CA GLY A 27 5.08 8.32 21.48
C GLY A 27 4.88 7.71 22.86
N THR A 28 3.88 8.19 23.59
CA THR A 28 3.45 7.62 24.87
C THR A 28 1.96 7.30 24.77
N ALA A 29 1.59 6.05 25.05
CA ALA A 29 0.20 5.62 25.02
C ALA A 29 -0.52 5.98 26.34
N PHE A 30 -1.77 6.42 26.24
CA PHE A 30 -2.63 6.80 27.35
C PHE A 30 -3.99 6.11 27.26
N GLY A 31 -4.71 6.07 28.38
CA GLY A 31 -6.04 5.50 28.54
C GLY A 31 -6.27 4.95 29.95
N THR A 32 -7.46 4.43 30.23
CA THR A 32 -7.73 3.66 31.46
C THR A 32 -7.06 2.28 31.46
N SER A 33 -6.56 1.85 30.30
CA SER A 33 -5.71 0.69 30.09
C SER A 33 -4.75 0.94 28.93
N THR A 34 -3.62 0.22 28.89
CA THR A 34 -2.66 0.29 27.79
C THR A 34 -3.28 -0.25 26.49
N PRO A 35 -3.14 0.45 25.34
CA PRO A 35 -3.49 -0.09 24.03
C PRO A 35 -2.78 -1.41 23.73
N SER A 36 -3.46 -2.30 23.02
CA SER A 36 -2.88 -3.54 22.52
C SER A 36 -2.47 -3.42 21.06
N TYR A 37 -1.70 -4.40 20.57
CA TYR A 37 -1.31 -4.51 19.16
C TYR A 37 -1.86 -5.80 18.57
N SER A 38 -2.03 -5.84 17.26
CA SER A 38 -2.60 -7.01 16.60
C SER A 38 -2.16 -7.16 15.16
N THR A 39 -2.00 -8.42 14.75
CA THR A 39 -1.63 -8.85 13.39
C THR A 39 -2.72 -8.61 12.35
N VAL A 40 -3.94 -8.25 12.76
CA VAL A 40 -4.93 -7.67 11.84
C VAL A 40 -4.52 -6.21 11.62
N ALA A 41 -3.57 -6.03 10.71
CA ALA A 41 -2.90 -4.78 10.38
C ALA A 41 -3.04 -4.47 8.88
N TYR A 42 -2.70 -3.26 8.48
CA TYR A 42 -2.40 -2.97 7.08
C TYR A 42 -1.02 -3.50 6.72
N VAL A 43 -0.03 -3.28 7.59
CA VAL A 43 1.33 -3.81 7.48
C VAL A 43 1.73 -4.38 8.84
N SER A 44 2.21 -5.62 8.88
CA SER A 44 2.78 -6.25 10.08
C SER A 44 1.88 -6.22 11.33
N GLN A 45 1.84 -5.15 12.14
CA GLN A 45 0.91 -4.96 13.26
C GLN A 45 0.28 -3.56 13.28
N SER A 46 -0.92 -3.47 13.87
CA SER A 46 -1.61 -2.21 14.13
C SER A 46 -1.84 -1.98 15.62
N ILE A 47 -1.93 -0.72 16.04
CA ILE A 47 -2.40 -0.37 17.38
C ILE A 47 -3.93 -0.49 17.44
N VAL A 48 -4.45 -1.12 18.50
CA VAL A 48 -5.88 -1.24 18.78
C VAL A 48 -6.26 -0.21 19.84
N LEU A 49 -7.17 0.71 19.50
CA LEU A 49 -7.67 1.74 20.39
C LEU A 49 -9.14 1.49 20.72
N SER A 50 -9.46 1.63 22.00
CA SER A 50 -10.80 1.55 22.56
C SER A 50 -11.28 2.92 23.02
N SER A 51 -12.44 3.35 22.49
CA SER A 51 -13.03 4.63 22.88
C SER A 51 -13.57 4.59 24.31
N THR A 52 -14.06 3.43 24.78
CA THR A 52 -14.54 3.24 26.16
C THR A 52 -13.40 3.28 27.18
N SER A 53 -12.21 2.85 26.77
CA SER A 53 -10.98 2.97 27.57
C SER A 53 -10.26 4.31 27.38
N GLN A 54 -10.83 5.24 26.59
CA GLN A 54 -10.27 6.57 26.31
C GLN A 54 -8.80 6.51 25.83
N GLN A 55 -8.51 5.56 24.94
CA GLN A 55 -7.14 5.27 24.51
C GLN A 55 -6.66 6.20 23.40
N TYR A 56 -5.40 6.64 23.48
CA TYR A 56 -4.74 7.46 22.47
C TYR A 56 -3.21 7.40 22.62
N VAL A 57 -2.48 7.96 21.65
CA VAL A 57 -1.03 8.13 21.69
C VAL A 57 -0.70 9.62 21.68
N LEU A 58 0.14 10.04 22.61
CA LEU A 58 0.68 11.39 22.71
C LEU A 58 2.09 11.41 22.11
N ILE A 59 2.37 12.36 21.23
CA ILE A 59 3.71 12.58 20.67
C ILE A 59 4.11 14.05 20.85
N PRO A 60 5.42 14.38 20.88
CA PRO A 60 5.86 15.77 20.96
C PRO A 60 5.27 16.64 19.85
N ASN A 61 4.99 17.91 20.17
CA ASN A 61 4.36 18.84 19.25
C ASN A 61 5.13 18.95 17.93
N ILE A 62 4.47 18.63 16.81
CA ILE A 62 5.02 18.87 15.48
C ILE A 62 4.54 20.23 15.03
N ASN A 63 5.45 21.15 14.72
CA ASN A 63 5.05 22.47 14.24
C ASN A 63 4.41 22.35 12.85
N LEU A 64 3.11 22.59 12.75
CA LEU A 64 2.37 22.67 11.49
C LEU A 64 1.85 24.10 11.21
N SER A 65 2.24 25.07 12.05
CA SER A 65 1.75 26.44 12.01
C SER A 65 2.23 27.16 10.75
N LYS A 66 1.30 27.85 10.09
CA LYS A 66 1.54 28.77 8.96
C LYS A 66 2.33 28.16 7.80
N GLN A 67 2.16 26.86 7.58
CA GLN A 67 2.81 26.14 6.50
C GLN A 67 1.92 25.04 5.94
N SER A 68 2.27 24.55 4.74
CA SER A 68 1.64 23.37 4.18
C SER A 68 1.94 22.15 5.04
N PHE A 69 1.05 21.18 5.04
CA PHE A 69 1.32 19.88 5.65
C PHE A 69 0.47 18.79 5.03
N THR A 70 0.92 17.55 5.21
CA THR A 70 0.18 16.35 4.87
C THR A 70 0.19 15.37 6.03
N LEU A 71 -0.97 14.87 6.42
CA LEU A 71 -1.14 13.77 7.37
C LEU A 71 -1.82 12.61 6.65
N GLN A 72 -1.32 11.39 6.85
CA GLN A 72 -1.93 10.19 6.28
C GLN A 72 -1.84 8.99 7.21
N THR A 73 -2.80 8.09 7.15
CA THR A 73 -2.82 6.86 7.95
C THR A 73 -3.81 5.85 7.40
N TRP A 74 -3.56 4.58 7.69
CA TRP A 74 -4.50 3.49 7.54
C TRP A 74 -5.36 3.34 8.79
N LEU A 75 -6.68 3.26 8.61
CA LEU A 75 -7.64 3.09 9.67
C LEU A 75 -8.52 1.87 9.40
N ARG A 76 -8.79 1.08 10.43
CA ARG A 76 -9.86 0.08 10.42
C ARG A 76 -10.80 0.36 11.59
N PRO A 77 -11.81 1.23 11.39
CA PRO A 77 -12.76 1.56 12.44
C PRO A 77 -13.47 0.30 12.93
N GLY A 78 -13.77 0.24 14.23
CA GLY A 78 -14.64 -0.76 14.81
C GLY A 78 -16.10 -0.44 14.47
N THR A 79 -16.94 -0.31 15.49
CA THR A 79 -18.33 0.12 15.30
C THR A 79 -18.39 1.62 14.99
N ILE A 80 -18.92 1.97 13.83
CA ILE A 80 -19.25 3.35 13.46
C ILE A 80 -20.73 3.56 13.80
N ASN A 81 -21.04 4.62 14.53
CA ASN A 81 -22.42 5.05 14.78
C ASN A 81 -22.58 6.53 14.41
N THR A 82 -23.81 7.03 14.44
CA THR A 82 -24.15 8.43 14.10
C THR A 82 -24.28 9.34 15.33
N SER A 83 -24.07 8.81 16.53
CA SER A 83 -24.24 9.56 17.79
C SER A 83 -22.93 9.99 18.45
N THR A 84 -21.79 9.44 18.02
CA THR A 84 -20.47 9.76 18.55
C THR A 84 -19.46 9.99 17.44
N ASP A 85 -18.65 11.04 17.59
CA ASP A 85 -17.50 11.30 16.74
C ASP A 85 -16.29 10.50 17.22
N PHE A 86 -15.53 9.92 16.28
CA PHE A 86 -14.32 9.16 16.59
C PHE A 86 -13.09 9.98 16.19
N GLY A 87 -12.32 10.40 17.18
CA GLY A 87 -11.17 11.26 16.94
C GLY A 87 -9.94 10.50 16.46
N ILE A 88 -9.32 10.96 15.38
CA ILE A 88 -8.15 10.30 14.76
C ILE A 88 -6.87 11.07 15.07
N PHE A 89 -6.93 12.40 15.01
CA PHE A 89 -5.79 13.25 15.28
C PHE A 89 -6.22 14.59 15.84
N SER A 90 -5.39 15.18 16.69
CA SER A 90 -5.54 16.59 17.05
C SER A 90 -4.27 17.28 17.53
N GLN A 91 -4.27 18.60 17.36
CA GLN A 91 -3.44 19.55 18.11
C GLN A 91 -4.39 20.62 18.66
N CYS A 92 -4.46 20.72 19.99
CA CYS A 92 -5.47 21.51 20.69
C CYS A 92 -4.89 22.17 21.94
N ASP A 93 -5.14 23.46 22.15
CA ASP A 93 -4.79 24.13 23.40
C ASP A 93 -5.99 24.33 24.35
N SER A 94 -5.70 24.93 25.51
CA SER A 94 -6.69 25.21 26.55
C SER A 94 -7.74 26.26 26.15
N ASN A 95 -7.49 27.05 25.10
CA ASN A 95 -8.44 28.01 24.55
C ASN A 95 -9.33 27.38 23.48
N SER A 96 -9.23 26.05 23.31
CA SER A 96 -9.95 25.27 22.30
C SER A 96 -9.66 25.70 20.86
N ILE A 97 -8.46 26.26 20.64
CA ILE A 97 -7.90 26.40 19.29
C ILE A 97 -7.43 25.00 18.90
N CYS A 98 -8.11 24.41 17.92
CA CYS A 98 -7.96 22.99 17.60
C CYS A 98 -7.83 22.78 16.11
N MET A 99 -6.80 22.05 15.71
CA MET A 99 -6.81 21.30 14.46
C MET A 99 -7.17 19.86 14.77
N SER A 100 -8.19 19.32 14.11
CA SER A 100 -8.63 17.95 14.33
C SER A 100 -9.00 17.21 13.05
N LEU A 101 -8.72 15.91 13.05
CA LEU A 101 -9.26 14.95 12.09
C LEU A 101 -10.12 13.96 12.88
N SER A 102 -11.37 13.78 12.47
CA SER A 102 -12.31 12.85 13.09
C SER A 102 -13.15 12.11 12.05
N LEU A 103 -13.82 11.05 12.50
CA LEU A 103 -14.86 10.35 11.76
C LEU A 103 -16.21 10.69 12.40
N ARG A 104 -17.10 11.33 11.64
CA ARG A 104 -18.43 11.79 12.07
C ARG A 104 -19.48 11.32 11.08
N ASN A 105 -20.53 10.65 11.56
CA ASN A 105 -21.54 10.03 10.70
C ASN A 105 -20.94 9.15 9.59
N GLY A 106 -19.84 8.47 9.89
CA GLY A 106 -19.09 7.65 8.94
C GLY A 106 -18.29 8.42 7.90
N ARG A 107 -18.07 9.74 8.06
CA ARG A 107 -17.33 10.58 7.11
C ARG A 107 -16.13 11.23 7.78
N PHE A 108 -15.04 11.39 7.05
CA PHE A 108 -13.88 12.13 7.57
C PHE A 108 -14.20 13.63 7.64
N VAL A 109 -13.77 14.25 8.73
CA VAL A 109 -13.95 15.68 8.99
C VAL A 109 -12.62 16.26 9.42
N LEU A 110 -12.15 17.28 8.69
CA LEU A 110 -11.00 18.09 9.04
C LEU A 110 -11.50 19.44 9.55
N SER A 111 -11.17 19.80 10.78
CA SER A 111 -11.61 21.06 11.39
C SER A 111 -10.45 21.90 11.87
N PHE A 112 -10.53 23.20 11.56
CA PHE A 112 -9.74 24.28 12.15
C PHE A 112 -10.67 25.14 13.01
N ASP A 113 -10.69 24.88 14.31
CA ASP A 113 -11.59 25.53 15.26
C ASP A 113 -10.93 26.75 15.93
N SER A 114 -11.69 27.84 16.06
CA SER A 114 -11.30 29.09 16.75
C SER A 114 -9.98 29.74 16.30
N MET A 115 -9.53 29.49 15.07
CA MET A 115 -8.27 30.07 14.55
C MET A 115 -8.42 31.46 13.93
N ASN A 116 -9.63 31.85 13.53
CA ASN A 116 -9.92 33.15 12.90
C ASN A 116 -11.33 33.66 13.26
N SER A 117 -11.77 33.41 14.50
CA SER A 117 -13.11 33.75 15.01
C SER A 117 -14.27 32.93 14.41
N ASN A 118 -14.01 32.03 13.47
CA ASN A 118 -14.97 31.05 12.93
C ASN A 118 -14.37 29.64 12.96
N ASN A 119 -15.24 28.62 12.97
CA ASN A 119 -14.83 27.22 12.80
C ASN A 119 -14.86 26.90 11.30
N ILE A 120 -13.72 26.47 10.75
CA ILE A 120 -13.63 26.02 9.36
C ILE A 120 -13.56 24.51 9.36
N THR A 121 -14.60 23.89 8.83
CA THR A 121 -14.73 22.44 8.76
C THR A 121 -14.89 21.99 7.33
N LEU A 122 -14.06 21.05 6.90
CA LEU A 122 -14.19 20.32 5.64
C LEU A 122 -14.71 18.92 5.94
N THR A 123 -15.83 18.54 5.33
CA THR A 123 -16.43 17.22 5.49
C THR A 123 -16.32 16.44 4.18
N GLY A 124 -15.82 15.22 4.29
CA GLY A 124 -15.74 14.25 3.20
C GLY A 124 -17.11 13.80 2.68
N SER A 125 -17.12 13.15 1.53
CA SER A 125 -18.31 12.61 0.86
C SER A 125 -18.38 11.09 0.84
N SER A 126 -17.28 10.41 1.20
CA SER A 126 -17.16 8.96 1.28
C SER A 126 -17.64 8.43 2.63
N LEU A 127 -18.41 7.34 2.61
CA LEU A 127 -18.83 6.64 3.82
C LEU A 127 -17.81 5.55 4.13
N VAL A 128 -17.31 5.55 5.35
CA VAL A 128 -16.39 4.53 5.84
C VAL A 128 -17.17 3.34 6.37
N THR A 129 -16.81 2.14 5.92
CA THR A 129 -17.38 0.88 6.40
C THR A 129 -16.70 0.42 7.68
N SER A 130 -17.49 -0.02 8.66
CA SER A 130 -16.95 -0.65 9.88
C SER A 130 -16.15 -1.89 9.52
N ASN A 131 -15.05 -2.14 10.24
CA ASN A 131 -14.23 -3.35 10.11
C ASN A 131 -13.53 -3.52 8.74
N GLU A 132 -13.41 -2.46 7.95
CA GLU A 132 -12.64 -2.44 6.70
C GLU A 132 -11.49 -1.42 6.80
N TRP A 133 -10.38 -1.72 6.14
CA TRP A 133 -9.25 -0.79 6.05
C TRP A 133 -9.56 0.32 5.04
N VAL A 134 -9.35 1.57 5.45
CA VAL A 134 -9.46 2.76 4.63
C VAL A 134 -8.21 3.62 4.82
N HIS A 135 -7.68 4.20 3.75
CA HIS A 135 -6.68 5.25 3.84
C HIS A 135 -7.35 6.60 3.93
N VAL A 136 -6.89 7.43 4.85
CA VAL A 136 -7.22 8.86 4.83
C VAL A 136 -5.93 9.66 4.70
N THR A 137 -5.96 10.65 3.81
CA THR A 137 -4.94 11.69 3.74
C THR A 137 -5.61 13.05 3.84
N VAL A 138 -5.09 13.91 4.70
CA VAL A 138 -5.48 15.32 4.74
C VAL A 138 -4.29 16.19 4.34
N VAL A 139 -4.58 17.18 3.52
CA VAL A 139 -3.59 18.15 3.04
C VAL A 139 -4.07 19.54 3.40
N TYR A 140 -3.18 20.35 3.96
CA TYR A 140 -3.32 21.79 3.92
C TYR A 140 -2.25 22.36 2.99
N ASP A 141 -2.68 23.12 1.99
CA ASP A 141 -1.81 23.84 1.09
C ASP A 141 -1.79 25.33 1.47
N ALA A 142 -0.68 25.80 2.02
CA ALA A 142 -0.50 27.20 2.42
C ALA A 142 -0.23 28.14 1.24
N THR A 143 0.07 27.61 0.05
CA THR A 143 0.23 28.41 -1.19
C THR A 143 -1.12 28.69 -1.83
N LEU A 144 -2.02 27.70 -1.80
CA LEU A 144 -3.38 27.80 -2.32
C LEU A 144 -4.43 28.19 -1.28
N TYR A 145 -4.06 28.17 0.01
CA TYR A 145 -4.95 28.34 1.16
C TYR A 145 -6.14 27.36 1.14
N GLN A 146 -5.85 26.06 0.98
CA GLN A 146 -6.88 25.04 0.80
C GLN A 146 -6.70 23.85 1.73
N GLN A 147 -7.83 23.36 2.25
CA GLN A 147 -7.94 22.06 2.91
C GLN A 147 -8.38 21.01 1.89
N GLN A 148 -7.83 19.81 2.00
CA GLN A 148 -8.17 18.68 1.13
C GLN A 148 -8.26 17.40 1.97
N ILE A 149 -9.24 16.57 1.66
CA ILE A 149 -9.40 15.22 2.21
C ILE A 149 -9.35 14.26 1.03
N TYR A 150 -8.52 13.23 1.15
CA TYR A 150 -8.45 12.11 0.23
C TYR A 150 -8.82 10.82 0.97
N VAL A 151 -9.58 9.96 0.30
CA VAL A 151 -9.96 8.62 0.78
C VAL A 151 -9.48 7.60 -0.25
N ASP A 152 -8.73 6.60 0.21
CA ASP A 152 -8.09 5.56 -0.63
C ASP A 152 -7.35 6.15 -1.86
N GLY A 153 -6.69 7.29 -1.65
CA GLY A 153 -5.87 7.95 -2.65
C GLY A 153 -6.62 8.85 -3.64
N GLN A 154 -7.95 8.94 -3.53
CA GLN A 154 -8.80 9.80 -4.38
C GLN A 154 -9.28 11.02 -3.60
N ILE A 155 -9.43 12.17 -4.27
CA ILE A 155 -9.96 13.38 -3.63
C ILE A 155 -11.42 13.12 -3.20
N ASP A 156 -11.71 13.38 -1.93
CA ASP A 156 -13.04 13.18 -1.33
C ASP A 156 -13.69 14.51 -0.96
N ALA A 157 -12.90 15.50 -0.53
CA ALA A 157 -13.37 16.86 -0.32
C ALA A 157 -12.26 17.89 -0.54
N LEU A 158 -12.67 19.07 -0.99
CA LEU A 158 -11.83 20.25 -1.20
C LEU A 158 -12.55 21.47 -0.61
N SER A 159 -11.86 22.30 0.15
CA SER A 159 -12.48 23.50 0.72
C SER A 159 -12.87 24.51 -0.35
N ASN A 160 -14.07 25.06 -0.24
CA ASN A 160 -14.51 26.16 -1.09
C ASN A 160 -13.95 27.49 -0.59
N GLY A 161 -13.12 28.14 -1.40
CA GLY A 161 -12.52 29.44 -1.07
C GLY A 161 -11.26 29.35 -0.22
N ILE A 162 -10.80 30.51 0.26
CA ILE A 162 -9.56 30.67 1.02
C ILE A 162 -9.77 30.21 2.46
N VAL A 163 -8.95 29.25 2.89
CA VAL A 163 -8.82 28.80 4.29
C VAL A 163 -7.51 29.32 4.86
N ASN A 164 -7.60 30.24 5.81
CA ASN A 164 -6.43 30.75 6.55
C ASN A 164 -5.64 29.60 7.17
N SER A 165 -4.32 29.77 7.22
CA SER A 165 -3.44 28.72 7.70
C SER A 165 -3.69 28.37 9.15
N TYR A 166 -3.43 27.11 9.49
CA TYR A 166 -3.36 26.66 10.87
C TYR A 166 -2.39 27.57 11.64
N GLN A 167 -2.85 28.22 12.71
CA GLN A 167 -2.04 29.21 13.43
C GLN A 167 -1.08 28.56 14.44
N GLY A 168 -1.19 27.25 14.67
CA GLY A 168 -0.50 26.58 15.76
C GLY A 168 -1.23 26.76 17.09
N VAL A 169 -0.66 26.15 18.11
CA VAL A 169 -1.18 26.07 19.48
C VAL A 169 0.00 26.28 20.43
N SER A 170 -0.24 26.98 21.54
CA SER A 170 0.85 27.52 22.35
C SER A 170 1.63 26.47 23.14
N LEU A 171 1.02 25.34 23.54
CA LEU A 171 1.63 24.34 24.43
C LEU A 171 1.13 22.89 24.22
N SER A 172 0.51 22.55 23.09
CA SER A 172 -0.10 21.21 22.95
C SER A 172 0.85 20.17 22.38
N SER A 173 0.81 18.96 22.92
CA SER A 173 1.30 17.77 22.23
C SER A 173 0.45 17.45 21.00
N THR A 174 1.03 16.72 20.05
CA THR A 174 0.28 16.11 18.96
C THR A 174 -0.35 14.80 19.46
N ILE A 175 -1.60 14.54 19.08
CA ILE A 175 -2.35 13.37 19.56
C ILE A 175 -2.81 12.53 18.37
N ILE A 176 -2.65 11.20 18.51
CA ILE A 176 -3.14 10.18 17.58
C ILE A 176 -4.19 9.33 18.30
N GLY A 177 -5.34 9.10 17.68
CA GLY A 177 -6.44 8.31 18.25
C GLY A 177 -7.41 9.10 19.14
N ARG A 178 -7.28 10.42 19.19
CA ARG A 178 -8.24 11.32 19.88
C ARG A 178 -8.28 12.68 19.20
N SER A 179 -9.47 13.24 19.13
CA SER A 179 -9.71 14.61 18.69
C SER A 179 -10.51 15.37 19.72
N SER A 180 -10.12 16.62 19.96
CA SER A 180 -10.97 17.58 20.65
C SER A 180 -11.39 18.65 19.64
N SER A 181 -12.65 19.05 19.68
CA SER A 181 -13.22 20.11 18.85
C SER A 181 -14.17 20.96 19.69
N LEU A 182 -14.21 22.26 19.43
CA LEU A 182 -15.20 23.14 20.03
C LEU A 182 -16.63 22.79 19.63
N ALA A 183 -16.80 22.38 18.38
CA ALA A 183 -18.12 22.15 17.82
C ALA A 183 -18.77 20.87 18.37
N TYR A 184 -17.98 19.85 18.69
CA TYR A 184 -18.48 18.50 18.96
C TYR A 184 -17.88 17.79 20.19
N GLY A 185 -16.97 18.44 20.91
CA GLY A 185 -16.36 17.90 22.13
C GLY A 185 -15.18 16.95 21.87
N THR A 186 -14.90 16.06 22.81
CA THR A 186 -13.78 15.10 22.71
C THR A 186 -14.27 13.73 22.24
N GLY A 187 -13.68 13.25 21.15
CA GLY A 187 -13.91 11.92 20.60
C GLY A 187 -12.65 11.07 20.67
N TYR A 188 -12.80 9.79 21.01
CA TYR A 188 -11.73 8.80 21.01
C TYR A 188 -11.94 7.82 19.86
N PHE A 189 -10.86 7.40 19.22
CA PHE A 189 -10.95 6.40 18.17
C PHE A 189 -11.39 5.04 18.76
N GLN A 190 -12.22 4.32 18.00
CA GLN A 190 -12.56 2.93 18.27
C GLN A 190 -12.18 2.10 17.04
N GLY A 191 -11.15 1.27 17.15
CA GLY A 191 -10.68 0.48 16.02
C GLY A 191 -9.17 0.33 15.99
N ARG A 192 -8.60 0.25 14.78
CA ARG A 192 -7.16 0.09 14.55
C ARG A 192 -6.58 1.22 13.72
N ILE A 193 -5.37 1.63 14.06
CA ILE A 193 -4.58 2.62 13.33
C ILE A 193 -3.26 1.96 12.92
N ASP A 194 -2.79 2.27 11.72
CA ASP A 194 -1.55 1.75 11.17
C ASP A 194 -0.89 2.81 10.27
N HIS A 195 0.44 2.79 10.18
CA HIS A 195 1.24 3.63 9.29
C HIS A 195 0.87 5.13 9.33
N PHE A 196 0.80 5.69 10.54
CA PHE A 196 0.45 7.09 10.73
C PHE A 196 1.67 7.98 10.41
N THR A 197 1.50 8.87 9.43
CA THR A 197 2.58 9.71 8.89
C THR A 197 2.21 11.19 8.94
N ILE A 198 3.16 12.04 9.35
CA ILE A 198 3.06 13.50 9.24
C ILE A 198 4.23 14.00 8.39
N THR A 199 3.90 14.90 7.46
CA THR A 199 4.83 15.61 6.59
C THR A 199 4.61 17.12 6.76
N ALA A 200 5.47 17.77 7.53
CA ALA A 200 5.42 19.21 7.74
C ALA A 200 6.09 19.97 6.58
N GLY A 201 5.54 21.12 6.21
CA GLY A 201 6.07 21.99 5.15
C GLY A 201 5.72 21.57 3.72
N VAL A 202 5.01 20.45 3.53
CA VAL A 202 4.73 19.90 2.18
C VAL A 202 3.26 19.57 2.02
N ALA A 203 2.65 20.13 0.96
CA ALA A 203 1.38 19.68 0.42
C ALA A 203 1.67 18.60 -0.64
N ARG A 204 1.42 17.32 -0.32
CA ARG A 204 1.63 16.23 -1.28
C ARG A 204 0.60 16.35 -2.41
N SER A 205 1.04 16.06 -3.64
CA SER A 205 0.17 16.05 -4.81
C SER A 205 -0.79 14.86 -4.81
N ALA A 206 -1.90 14.97 -5.53
CA ALA A 206 -2.85 13.87 -5.71
C ALA A 206 -2.19 12.58 -6.24
N CYS A 207 -1.18 12.70 -7.11
CA CYS A 207 -0.44 11.55 -7.63
C CYS A 207 0.38 10.86 -6.54
N GLN A 208 1.10 11.62 -5.70
CA GLN A 208 1.84 11.07 -4.57
C GLN A 208 0.91 10.39 -3.55
N ILE A 209 -0.24 11.01 -3.27
CA ILE A 209 -1.23 10.47 -2.34
C ILE A 209 -1.87 9.19 -2.88
N SER A 210 -2.22 9.18 -4.17
CA SER A 210 -2.73 7.98 -4.83
C SER A 210 -1.70 6.84 -4.80
N ASN A 211 -0.42 7.16 -5.02
CA ASN A 211 0.66 6.19 -4.91
C ASN A 211 0.83 5.66 -3.48
N ASP A 212 0.87 6.52 -2.46
CA ASP A 212 0.98 6.11 -1.05
C ASP A 212 -0.20 5.22 -0.61
N ALA A 213 -1.41 5.50 -1.09
CA ALA A 213 -2.61 4.72 -0.75
C ALA A 213 -2.69 3.37 -1.49
N SER A 214 -2.00 3.22 -2.63
CA SER A 214 -2.23 2.08 -3.53
C SER A 214 -1.02 1.23 -3.88
N LEU A 215 0.19 1.77 -3.81
CA LEU A 215 1.42 1.02 -4.04
C LEU A 215 1.67 0.11 -2.84
N ILE A 216 1.59 -1.19 -3.08
CA ILE A 216 1.83 -2.24 -2.10
C ILE A 216 3.32 -2.45 -1.88
N VAL A 217 4.08 -2.60 -2.97
CA VAL A 217 5.53 -2.80 -2.93
C VAL A 217 6.17 -2.18 -4.16
N TYR A 218 7.40 -1.71 -4.02
CA TYR A 218 8.27 -1.32 -5.12
C TYR A 218 9.71 -1.76 -4.84
N TYR A 219 10.19 -2.70 -5.65
CA TYR A 219 11.57 -3.17 -5.64
C TYR A 219 12.28 -2.71 -6.92
N PRO A 220 13.08 -1.63 -6.85
CA PRO A 220 13.94 -1.23 -7.97
C PRO A 220 15.14 -2.16 -8.16
N PHE A 221 15.46 -3.00 -7.17
CA PHE A 221 16.68 -3.81 -7.15
C PHE A 221 18.01 -3.03 -7.29
N ASP A 222 17.95 -1.71 -7.14
CA ASP A 222 19.06 -0.80 -6.90
C ASP A 222 19.62 -0.95 -5.48
N THR A 223 20.47 -1.96 -5.28
CA THR A 223 21.00 -2.29 -3.96
C THR A 223 22.42 -2.85 -3.97
N THR A 224 23.11 -2.64 -2.84
CA THR A 224 24.43 -3.20 -2.53
C THR A 224 24.39 -4.20 -1.37
N GLY A 225 23.20 -4.63 -0.90
CA GLY A 225 23.13 -5.63 0.18
C GLY A 225 21.77 -5.87 0.84
N THR A 226 20.73 -5.06 0.56
CA THR A 226 19.37 -5.28 1.10
C THR A 226 18.31 -4.96 0.05
N TYR A 227 17.37 -5.87 -0.17
CA TYR A 227 16.31 -5.71 -1.16
C TYR A 227 15.17 -4.85 -0.57
N ASN A 228 15.43 -3.55 -0.49
CA ASN A 228 14.50 -2.62 0.14
C ASN A 228 13.21 -2.45 -0.66
N ASP A 229 12.08 -2.40 0.04
CA ASP A 229 10.81 -1.94 -0.51
C ASP A 229 10.74 -0.40 -0.41
N TYR A 230 10.60 0.25 -1.56
CA TYR A 230 10.50 1.70 -1.69
C TYR A 230 9.04 2.22 -1.65
N SER A 231 8.05 1.33 -1.53
CA SER A 231 6.66 1.72 -1.20
C SER A 231 6.56 2.25 0.22
N VAL A 232 5.37 2.72 0.66
CA VAL A 232 5.12 3.15 2.05
C VAL A 232 5.16 2.01 3.08
N ASN A 233 5.06 0.75 2.66
CA ASN A 233 4.87 -0.41 3.53
C ASN A 233 6.18 -1.01 4.07
N LEU A 234 7.35 -0.65 3.53
CA LEU A 234 8.68 -1.07 4.01
C LEU A 234 8.88 -2.60 4.07
N CYS A 235 8.26 -3.30 3.14
CA CYS A 235 8.26 -4.75 3.10
C CYS A 235 9.50 -5.33 2.43
N ASN A 236 10.66 -5.11 3.02
CA ASN A 236 11.94 -5.54 2.47
C ASN A 236 11.94 -7.05 2.18
N GLY A 237 12.50 -7.41 1.03
CA GLY A 237 12.55 -8.80 0.60
C GLY A 237 13.88 -9.49 0.91
N TYR A 238 13.90 -10.78 0.62
CA TYR A 238 15.05 -11.66 0.70
C TYR A 238 15.29 -12.30 -0.67
N ALA A 239 16.53 -12.65 -0.99
CA ALA A 239 16.83 -13.41 -2.20
C ALA A 239 17.94 -14.42 -1.94
N SER A 240 17.90 -15.52 -2.68
CA SER A 240 18.91 -16.58 -2.64
C SER A 240 19.29 -16.99 -4.04
N GLY A 241 20.57 -17.30 -4.25
CA GLY A 241 21.10 -17.70 -5.55
C GLY A 241 20.99 -16.62 -6.63
N THR A 242 20.72 -15.36 -6.27
CA THR A 242 20.63 -14.24 -7.20
C THR A 242 21.91 -13.41 -7.20
N THR A 243 22.08 -12.58 -8.22
CA THR A 243 23.14 -11.57 -8.31
C THR A 243 22.54 -10.21 -8.69
N ILE A 244 23.15 -9.11 -8.27
CA ILE A 244 22.81 -7.78 -8.77
C ILE A 244 23.70 -7.47 -9.97
N ILE A 245 23.10 -7.10 -11.09
CA ILE A 245 23.81 -6.67 -12.31
C ILE A 245 23.72 -5.15 -12.45
N SER A 246 24.76 -4.52 -13.01
CA SER A 246 24.80 -3.07 -13.25
C SER A 246 24.11 -2.63 -14.54
N SER A 247 23.64 -3.59 -15.34
CA SER A 247 22.93 -3.35 -16.61
C SER A 247 21.43 -3.61 -16.43
N GLY A 248 20.84 -2.99 -15.41
CA GLY A 248 19.40 -2.98 -15.21
C GLY A 248 18.68 -2.22 -16.32
N ARG A 249 17.35 -2.29 -16.32
CA ARG A 249 16.56 -1.40 -17.16
C ARG A 249 16.67 0.03 -16.65
N VAL A 250 16.68 0.19 -15.32
CA VAL A 250 16.96 1.43 -14.60
C VAL A 250 18.09 1.12 -13.64
N ASN A 251 19.28 1.69 -13.84
CA ASN A 251 20.46 1.44 -13.01
C ASN A 251 20.80 -0.07 -12.88
N GLN A 252 20.43 -0.73 -11.78
CA GLN A 252 20.76 -2.12 -11.48
C GLN A 252 19.54 -3.05 -11.65
N ALA A 253 19.76 -4.36 -11.66
CA ALA A 253 18.67 -5.33 -11.66
C ALA A 253 19.04 -6.60 -10.90
N ILE A 254 18.02 -7.35 -10.44
CA ILE A 254 18.22 -8.67 -9.87
C ILE A 254 18.27 -9.72 -10.98
N SER A 255 19.29 -10.58 -10.95
CA SER A 255 19.52 -11.64 -11.93
C SER A 255 19.45 -13.02 -11.28
N PHE A 256 18.68 -13.91 -11.92
CA PHE A 256 18.42 -15.30 -11.54
C PHE A 256 19.29 -16.21 -12.40
N THR A 257 20.24 -16.90 -11.77
CA THR A 257 21.37 -17.57 -12.45
C THR A 257 21.39 -19.09 -12.31
N SER A 258 20.54 -19.67 -11.46
CA SER A 258 20.46 -21.10 -11.20
C SER A 258 19.02 -21.57 -11.04
N SER A 259 18.82 -22.90 -11.00
CA SER A 259 17.52 -23.52 -10.72
C SER A 259 16.98 -23.23 -9.32
N THR A 260 17.81 -22.68 -8.44
CA THR A 260 17.49 -22.35 -7.05
C THR A 260 17.45 -20.84 -6.80
N SER A 261 17.65 -20.00 -7.84
CA SER A 261 17.57 -18.55 -7.70
C SER A 261 16.14 -18.12 -7.45
N TYR A 262 15.91 -17.25 -6.46
CA TYR A 262 14.63 -16.59 -6.26
C TYR A 262 14.78 -15.32 -5.42
N PHE A 263 13.77 -14.46 -5.48
CA PHE A 263 13.53 -13.37 -4.55
C PHE A 263 12.15 -13.57 -3.93
N GLU A 264 11.98 -13.26 -2.65
CA GLU A 264 10.72 -13.41 -1.92
C GLU A 264 10.48 -12.22 -0.98
N SER A 265 9.21 -11.83 -0.85
CA SER A 265 8.74 -10.92 0.20
C SER A 265 7.35 -11.33 0.71
N GLN A 266 7.11 -11.13 2.01
CA GLN A 266 5.85 -11.45 2.67
C GLN A 266 5.06 -10.17 2.99
N CYS A 267 4.60 -9.50 1.94
CA CYS A 267 3.84 -8.27 2.09
C CYS A 267 2.91 -8.07 0.91
N PHE A 268 2.26 -9.13 0.52
CA PHE A 268 1.05 -8.99 -0.24
C PHE A 268 -0.10 -8.94 0.77
N PRO A 269 -0.39 -7.76 1.38
CA PRO A 269 -1.57 -7.63 2.19
C PRO A 269 -2.75 -8.00 1.31
N ARG A 270 -3.64 -8.82 1.88
CA ARG A 270 -5.01 -9.07 1.44
C ARG A 270 -5.39 -8.14 0.29
N MET A 271 -5.36 -8.57 -0.97
CA MET A 271 -6.10 -7.79 -1.99
C MET A 271 -7.53 -7.73 -1.43
N ARG A 272 -7.97 -6.53 -1.09
CA ARG A 272 -8.87 -6.39 0.07
C ARG A 272 -10.27 -6.80 -0.37
N GLY A 273 -10.98 -7.48 0.52
CA GLY A 273 -12.36 -7.91 0.24
C GLY A 273 -12.48 -8.78 -1.01
N ASN A 274 -13.71 -9.21 -1.29
CA ASN A 274 -14.03 -9.76 -2.59
C ASN A 274 -14.02 -8.59 -3.60
N GLU A 275 -13.61 -8.84 -4.85
CA GLU A 275 -13.81 -7.93 -6.00
C GLU A 275 -12.88 -6.70 -6.13
N GLN A 276 -11.79 -6.58 -5.37
CA GLN A 276 -10.85 -5.48 -5.58
C GLN A 276 -9.96 -5.65 -6.81
N SER A 277 -9.85 -4.55 -7.56
CA SER A 277 -8.92 -4.43 -8.68
C SER A 277 -7.48 -4.42 -8.17
N PHE A 278 -6.54 -4.95 -8.94
CA PHE A 278 -5.12 -4.89 -8.62
C PHE A 278 -4.29 -4.75 -9.88
N SER A 279 -3.02 -4.44 -9.73
CA SER A 279 -2.07 -4.46 -10.84
C SER A 279 -0.67 -4.79 -10.35
N PHE A 280 0.16 -5.35 -11.22
CA PHE A 280 1.60 -5.37 -11.01
C PHE A 280 2.33 -5.10 -12.31
N SER A 281 3.56 -4.61 -12.19
CA SER A 281 4.43 -4.32 -13.33
C SER A 281 5.87 -4.70 -13.01
N LEU A 282 6.60 -5.12 -14.04
CA LEU A 282 8.02 -5.42 -13.96
C LEU A 282 8.66 -5.27 -15.34
N TRP A 283 9.95 -5.00 -15.34
CA TRP A 283 10.81 -5.22 -16.50
C TRP A 283 11.44 -6.60 -16.40
N VAL A 284 11.46 -7.34 -17.51
CA VAL A 284 12.08 -8.68 -17.58
C VAL A 284 13.08 -8.76 -18.74
N ASN A 285 14.18 -9.47 -18.53
CA ASN A 285 15.17 -9.80 -19.54
C ASN A 285 15.48 -11.31 -19.48
N PRO A 286 14.69 -12.17 -20.16
CA PRO A 286 14.89 -13.62 -20.14
C PRO A 286 16.14 -14.03 -20.93
N ASN A 287 16.95 -14.95 -20.40
CA ASN A 287 18.04 -15.58 -21.18
C ASN A 287 17.48 -16.51 -22.28
N SER A 288 16.35 -17.15 -21.98
CA SER A 288 15.54 -17.99 -22.87
C SER A 288 14.08 -17.83 -22.49
N THR A 289 13.18 -17.87 -23.47
CA THR A 289 11.73 -17.94 -23.24
C THR A 289 11.18 -19.35 -23.37
N THR A 290 11.88 -20.26 -24.06
CA THR A 290 11.48 -21.67 -24.18
C THR A 290 11.97 -22.49 -23.00
N GLY A 291 11.25 -23.58 -22.67
CA GLY A 291 11.52 -24.44 -21.53
C GLY A 291 10.75 -24.08 -20.26
N GLY A 292 9.97 -22.98 -20.28
CA GLY A 292 9.20 -22.50 -19.14
C GLY A 292 9.98 -21.60 -18.21
N GLY A 293 9.39 -21.32 -17.05
CA GLY A 293 9.97 -20.46 -16.02
C GLY A 293 8.92 -19.54 -15.40
N THR A 294 8.89 -19.53 -14.07
CA THR A 294 7.99 -18.70 -13.27
C THR A 294 8.61 -17.33 -13.04
N LEU A 295 7.90 -16.27 -13.43
CA LEU A 295 8.32 -14.89 -13.23
C LEU A 295 7.78 -14.34 -11.92
N VAL A 296 6.49 -14.54 -11.66
CA VAL A 296 5.80 -14.08 -10.44
C VAL A 296 4.93 -15.22 -9.92
N HIS A 297 5.23 -15.63 -8.68
CA HIS A 297 4.55 -16.70 -7.96
C HIS A 297 3.88 -16.12 -6.71
N LEU A 298 2.73 -16.68 -6.34
CA LEU A 298 2.02 -16.33 -5.12
C LEU A 298 1.75 -17.59 -4.29
N SER A 299 2.01 -17.54 -2.99
CA SER A 299 1.73 -18.65 -2.07
C SER A 299 1.34 -18.18 -0.67
N THR A 300 0.63 -19.03 0.09
CA THR A 300 0.37 -18.79 1.52
C THR A 300 1.58 -19.12 2.39
N ASN A 301 2.46 -20.00 1.93
CA ASN A 301 3.62 -20.47 2.69
C ASN A 301 4.92 -20.01 2.02
N SER A 302 5.94 -19.72 2.83
CA SER A 302 7.29 -19.30 2.41
C SER A 302 8.10 -20.34 1.65
N ASN A 303 7.53 -21.52 1.38
CA ASN A 303 8.15 -22.57 0.57
C ASN A 303 7.53 -22.68 -0.83
N GLY A 304 6.63 -21.75 -1.18
CA GLY A 304 5.88 -21.76 -2.44
C GLY A 304 4.64 -22.65 -2.43
N ASN A 305 4.28 -23.27 -1.29
CA ASN A 305 3.17 -24.21 -1.18
C ASN A 305 1.96 -23.62 -0.44
N GLY A 306 0.96 -24.46 -0.16
CA GLY A 306 -0.33 -24.08 0.40
C GLY A 306 -1.30 -23.70 -0.72
N THR A 307 -2.00 -22.58 -0.59
CA THR A 307 -2.74 -22.03 -1.74
C THR A 307 -1.75 -21.25 -2.60
N CYS A 308 -1.43 -21.78 -3.78
CA CYS A 308 -0.46 -21.18 -4.68
C CYS A 308 -0.88 -21.27 -6.15
N PHE A 309 -0.33 -20.35 -6.96
CA PHE A 309 -0.43 -20.31 -8.42
C PHE A 309 0.62 -19.35 -8.98
N ASP A 310 1.00 -19.55 -10.23
CA ASP A 310 1.91 -18.64 -10.92
C ASP A 310 1.12 -17.51 -11.56
N LEU A 311 1.28 -16.29 -11.03
CA LEU A 311 0.64 -15.08 -11.55
C LEU A 311 1.14 -14.76 -12.97
N LEU A 312 2.43 -15.02 -13.23
CA LEU A 312 3.07 -14.80 -14.52
C LEU A 312 4.14 -15.88 -14.76
N VAL A 313 4.02 -16.61 -15.88
CA VAL A 313 4.84 -17.80 -16.18
C VAL A 313 4.98 -18.02 -17.69
N PHE A 314 6.09 -18.60 -18.12
CA PHE A 314 6.27 -19.04 -19.51
C PHE A 314 5.71 -20.45 -19.75
N THR A 315 5.17 -20.67 -20.95
CA THR A 315 4.95 -22.03 -21.47
C THR A 315 6.28 -22.66 -21.91
N SER A 316 6.29 -23.96 -22.16
CA SER A 316 7.46 -24.64 -22.74
C SER A 316 7.85 -24.09 -24.13
N THR A 317 6.88 -23.50 -24.85
CA THR A 317 7.05 -22.85 -26.15
C THR A 317 7.29 -21.34 -26.07
N GLY A 318 7.32 -20.76 -24.88
CA GLY A 318 7.71 -19.38 -24.61
C GLY A 318 6.61 -18.32 -24.66
N TYR A 319 5.34 -18.73 -24.72
CA TYR A 319 4.24 -17.78 -24.51
C TYR A 319 4.19 -17.35 -23.05
N LEU A 320 3.94 -16.06 -22.81
CA LEU A 320 3.63 -15.55 -21.48
C LEU A 320 2.20 -15.90 -21.09
N ILE A 321 2.01 -16.53 -19.95
CA ILE A 321 0.70 -16.78 -19.36
C ILE A 321 0.59 -15.96 -18.09
N CYS A 322 -0.50 -15.21 -17.96
CA CYS A 322 -0.91 -14.65 -16.67
C CYS A 322 -2.11 -15.45 -16.14
N GLN A 323 -2.11 -15.76 -14.85
CA GLN A 323 -3.15 -16.57 -14.21
C GLN A 323 -3.69 -15.92 -12.94
N TRP A 324 -4.94 -16.23 -12.60
CA TRP A 324 -5.56 -15.79 -11.35
C TRP A 324 -6.68 -16.72 -10.92
N MET A 325 -6.90 -16.77 -9.61
CA MET A 325 -7.94 -17.58 -9.00
C MET A 325 -9.28 -16.85 -8.95
N THR A 326 -10.35 -17.54 -9.36
CA THR A 326 -11.72 -17.03 -9.29
C THR A 326 -12.35 -17.32 -7.93
N THR A 327 -13.51 -16.74 -7.66
CA THR A 327 -14.31 -17.03 -6.46
C THR A 327 -14.76 -18.49 -6.32
N THR A 328 -14.75 -19.26 -7.40
CA THR A 328 -15.09 -20.69 -7.41
C THR A 328 -13.85 -21.59 -7.30
N SER A 329 -12.70 -21.04 -6.90
CA SER A 329 -11.42 -21.75 -6.78
C SER A 329 -10.92 -22.36 -8.10
N SER A 330 -11.41 -21.88 -9.25
CA SER A 330 -10.86 -22.22 -10.56
C SER A 330 -9.79 -21.19 -10.95
N VAL A 331 -8.80 -21.60 -11.74
CA VAL A 331 -7.78 -20.68 -12.25
C VAL A 331 -8.16 -20.28 -13.67
N SER A 332 -8.32 -18.98 -13.89
CA SER A 332 -8.45 -18.42 -15.21
C SER A 332 -7.08 -17.94 -15.70
N SER A 333 -6.90 -17.87 -17.01
CA SER A 333 -5.62 -17.56 -17.62
C SER A 333 -5.81 -16.76 -18.90
N ALA A 334 -4.85 -15.89 -19.21
CA ALA A 334 -4.76 -15.23 -20.50
C ALA A 334 -3.36 -15.50 -21.09
N GLN A 335 -3.35 -15.94 -22.35
CA GLN A 335 -2.12 -16.16 -23.10
C GLN A 335 -1.74 -14.87 -23.84
N GLY A 336 -0.58 -14.34 -23.45
CA GLY A 336 0.12 -13.26 -24.11
C GLY A 336 1.05 -13.74 -25.21
N PRO A 337 1.93 -12.86 -25.72
CA PRO A 337 2.83 -13.15 -26.82
C PRO A 337 4.09 -13.86 -26.32
N ILE A 338 4.91 -14.30 -27.28
CA ILE A 338 6.31 -14.64 -27.04
C ILE A 338 7.10 -13.33 -27.04
N ILE A 339 7.90 -13.09 -25.99
CA ILE A 339 8.82 -11.95 -25.92
C ILE A 339 10.23 -12.35 -26.34
N SER A 340 11.07 -11.38 -26.69
CA SER A 340 12.44 -11.64 -27.11
C SER A 340 13.33 -11.97 -25.92
N ALA A 341 14.15 -13.01 -26.05
CA ALA A 341 15.26 -13.27 -25.14
C ALA A 341 16.32 -12.16 -25.23
N ASN A 342 17.07 -11.96 -24.14
CA ASN A 342 18.16 -11.00 -24.01
C ASN A 342 17.75 -9.55 -24.31
N THR A 343 16.47 -9.22 -24.13
CA THR A 343 15.90 -7.89 -24.37
C THR A 343 14.98 -7.51 -23.21
N TRP A 344 15.22 -6.33 -22.62
CA TRP A 344 14.32 -5.77 -21.61
C TRP A 344 12.93 -5.54 -22.19
N THR A 345 11.94 -6.17 -21.59
CA THR A 345 10.52 -6.05 -21.95
C THR A 345 9.72 -5.66 -20.71
N HIS A 346 8.93 -4.60 -20.81
CA HIS A 346 8.02 -4.22 -19.73
C HIS A 346 6.74 -5.05 -19.80
N ILE A 347 6.35 -5.63 -18.68
CA ILE A 347 5.12 -6.40 -18.53
C ILE A 347 4.29 -5.75 -17.44
N ALA A 348 3.02 -5.47 -17.72
CA ALA A 348 2.04 -5.12 -16.69
C ALA A 348 0.83 -6.05 -16.77
N VAL A 349 0.36 -6.47 -15.60
CA VAL A 349 -0.86 -7.25 -15.43
C VAL A 349 -1.84 -6.42 -14.63
N VAL A 350 -3.06 -6.26 -15.15
CA VAL A 350 -4.11 -5.44 -14.57
C VAL A 350 -5.38 -6.26 -14.42
N TYR A 351 -5.93 -6.30 -13.22
CA TYR A 351 -7.20 -6.94 -12.92
C TYR A 351 -8.26 -5.90 -12.52
N SER A 352 -9.49 -6.13 -12.97
CA SER A 352 -10.69 -5.52 -12.37
C SER A 352 -11.86 -6.50 -12.48
N SER A 353 -12.82 -6.44 -11.57
CA SER A 353 -14.04 -7.26 -11.66
C SER A 353 -14.81 -7.05 -12.96
N ALA A 354 -14.75 -5.83 -13.53
CA ALA A 354 -15.42 -5.49 -14.79
C ALA A 354 -14.74 -6.06 -16.04
N ASN A 355 -13.40 -6.16 -16.06
CA ASN A 355 -12.64 -6.51 -17.27
C ASN A 355 -11.83 -7.80 -17.17
N GLY A 356 -11.88 -8.50 -16.02
CA GLY A 356 -10.98 -9.60 -15.73
C GLY A 356 -9.52 -9.16 -15.74
N VAL A 357 -8.62 -10.08 -16.07
CA VAL A 357 -7.18 -9.82 -16.18
C VAL A 357 -6.80 -9.41 -17.59
N ARG A 358 -5.94 -8.41 -17.67
CA ARG A 358 -5.38 -7.85 -18.90
C ARG A 358 -3.87 -7.82 -18.78
N LEU A 359 -3.19 -8.22 -19.85
CA LEU A 359 -1.75 -8.19 -19.99
C LEU A 359 -1.36 -7.05 -20.95
N PHE A 360 -0.33 -6.30 -20.57
CA PHE A 360 0.25 -5.22 -21.35
C PHE A 360 1.74 -5.49 -21.54
N ILE A 361 2.24 -5.27 -22.76
CA ILE A 361 3.64 -5.45 -23.13
C ILE A 361 4.16 -4.11 -23.68
N ASN A 362 5.25 -3.60 -23.12
CA ASN A 362 5.86 -2.32 -23.52
C ASN A 362 4.85 -1.16 -23.58
N GLY A 363 3.95 -1.11 -22.59
CA GLY A 363 2.95 -0.06 -22.47
C GLY A 363 1.68 -0.28 -23.29
N GLN A 364 1.65 -1.30 -24.15
CA GLN A 364 0.53 -1.57 -25.06
C GLN A 364 -0.31 -2.74 -24.59
N PHE A 365 -1.64 -2.66 -24.75
CA PHE A 365 -2.54 -3.78 -24.49
C PHE A 365 -2.16 -4.96 -25.38
N SER A 366 -2.10 -6.16 -24.79
CA SER A 366 -1.70 -7.37 -25.49
C SER A 366 -2.82 -8.40 -25.52
N THR A 367 -3.34 -8.80 -24.36
CA THR A 367 -4.37 -9.83 -24.26
C THR A 367 -5.22 -9.60 -23.02
N ALA A 368 -6.39 -10.23 -22.99
CA ALA A 368 -7.25 -10.28 -21.83
C ALA A 368 -7.78 -11.69 -21.65
N SER A 369 -8.17 -11.97 -20.41
CA SER A 369 -8.92 -13.16 -20.06
C SER A 369 -10.27 -13.20 -20.75
N SER A 370 -10.75 -14.39 -21.08
CA SER A 370 -12.11 -14.59 -21.61
C SER A 370 -13.21 -14.39 -20.56
N TYR A 371 -12.88 -14.34 -19.26
CA TYR A 371 -13.85 -14.28 -18.18
C TYR A 371 -13.54 -13.17 -17.17
N ALA A 372 -14.48 -12.24 -17.02
CA ALA A 372 -14.53 -11.31 -15.90
C ALA A 372 -15.21 -12.03 -14.72
N ALA A 373 -14.42 -12.63 -13.84
CA ALA A 373 -14.92 -13.21 -12.59
C ALA A 373 -14.39 -12.42 -11.40
N SER A 374 -15.21 -12.34 -10.35
CA SER A 374 -14.75 -11.90 -9.03
C SER A 374 -13.60 -12.78 -8.56
N LEU A 375 -12.62 -12.13 -7.94
CA LEU A 375 -11.44 -12.77 -7.36
C LEU A 375 -11.79 -13.33 -5.98
N SER A 376 -11.42 -14.57 -5.68
CA SER A 376 -11.23 -15.01 -4.30
C SER A 376 -9.75 -15.10 -4.05
N LEU A 377 -9.27 -14.26 -3.13
CA LEU A 377 -8.06 -14.58 -2.41
C LEU A 377 -8.49 -15.09 -1.06
N TYR A 378 -8.09 -16.32 -0.79
CA TYR A 378 -8.45 -17.03 0.42
C TYR A 378 -8.19 -16.18 1.66
N ASN A 379 -9.18 -16.18 2.54
CA ASN A 379 -9.13 -15.54 3.84
C ASN A 379 -8.04 -16.18 4.71
N SER A 380 -6.93 -15.47 4.89
CA SER A 380 -6.10 -15.61 6.08
C SER A 380 -5.77 -14.21 6.60
N ASN A 381 -5.65 -14.07 7.92
CA ASN A 381 -5.22 -12.82 8.57
C ASN A 381 -3.70 -12.58 8.38
N VAL A 382 -3.09 -13.12 7.32
CA VAL A 382 -1.64 -13.16 7.10
C VAL A 382 -1.35 -12.72 5.65
N PRO A 383 -0.35 -11.84 5.42
CA PRO A 383 0.09 -11.49 4.07
C PRO A 383 0.59 -12.72 3.29
N LEU A 384 0.29 -12.76 1.99
CA LEU A 384 0.82 -13.80 1.10
C LEU A 384 2.28 -13.53 0.76
N TYR A 385 2.98 -14.60 0.39
CA TYR A 385 4.33 -14.55 -0.16
C TYR A 385 4.25 -14.31 -1.66
N ILE A 386 5.06 -13.37 -2.13
CA ILE A 386 5.35 -13.22 -3.55
C ILE A 386 6.78 -13.65 -3.79
N THR A 387 6.94 -14.57 -4.73
CA THR A 387 8.24 -15.07 -5.14
C THR A 387 8.49 -14.71 -6.60
N LEU A 388 9.66 -14.17 -6.88
CA LEU A 388 10.12 -13.87 -8.23
C LEU A 388 11.17 -14.87 -8.66
N GLY A 389 11.13 -15.21 -9.95
CA GLY A 389 12.14 -16.03 -10.62
C GLY A 389 12.09 -17.54 -10.30
N ASN A 390 11.19 -17.96 -9.42
CA ASN A 390 10.95 -19.35 -9.07
C ASN A 390 9.58 -19.54 -8.41
N LEU A 391 9.17 -20.78 -8.28
CA LEU A 391 7.98 -21.21 -7.53
C LEU A 391 8.32 -21.80 -6.16
N SER A 392 9.59 -22.08 -5.86
CA SER A 392 10.00 -22.54 -4.53
C SER A 392 11.30 -21.89 -4.04
N PRO A 393 11.23 -21.13 -2.92
CA PRO A 393 12.37 -20.58 -2.18
C PRO A 393 13.42 -21.58 -1.64
N SER A 394 13.25 -22.87 -1.88
CA SER A 394 14.15 -23.89 -1.31
C SER A 394 14.61 -24.93 -2.32
N GLY A 395 14.30 -24.76 -3.61
CA GLY A 395 14.59 -25.77 -4.64
C GLY A 395 14.10 -27.17 -4.22
N SER A 396 12.95 -27.25 -3.51
CA SER A 396 12.71 -28.34 -2.58
C SER A 396 12.60 -29.69 -3.25
N SER A 397 13.14 -30.72 -2.59
CA SER A 397 12.96 -32.14 -2.86
C SER A 397 11.49 -32.59 -2.90
N THR A 398 10.55 -31.75 -2.48
CA THR A 398 9.10 -31.94 -2.59
C THR A 398 8.53 -31.12 -3.75
N PRO A 399 7.76 -31.73 -4.67
CA PRO A 399 7.10 -30.98 -5.75
C PRO A 399 6.15 -29.92 -5.17
N VAL A 400 6.29 -28.68 -5.64
CA VAL A 400 5.28 -27.64 -5.41
C VAL A 400 4.16 -27.85 -6.42
N ASN A 401 2.96 -28.10 -5.91
CA ASN A 401 1.78 -28.43 -6.71
C ASN A 401 0.77 -27.29 -6.58
N CYS A 402 0.82 -26.37 -7.52
CA CYS A 402 -0.09 -25.23 -7.55
C CYS A 402 -1.27 -25.46 -8.48
N LEU A 403 -2.34 -24.71 -8.25
CA LEU A 403 -3.46 -24.68 -9.17
C LEU A 403 -3.02 -24.00 -10.48
N SER A 404 -3.47 -24.54 -11.60
CA SER A 404 -3.21 -24.00 -12.94
C SER A 404 -4.51 -23.92 -13.73
N GLY A 405 -4.58 -22.94 -14.64
CA GLY A 405 -5.72 -22.78 -15.54
C GLY A 405 -5.72 -23.79 -16.67
N SER A 406 -6.70 -23.68 -17.57
CA SER A 406 -6.83 -24.56 -18.73
C SER A 406 -5.71 -24.40 -19.76
N ILE A 407 -4.96 -23.30 -19.71
CA ILE A 407 -3.80 -23.07 -20.58
C ILE A 407 -2.58 -23.75 -19.94
N PRO A 408 -1.93 -24.73 -20.62
CA PRO A 408 -0.76 -25.40 -20.07
C PRO A 408 0.38 -24.43 -19.79
N ILE A 409 0.92 -24.48 -18.58
CA ILE A 409 2.08 -23.71 -18.14
C ILE A 409 3.27 -24.64 -17.92
N SER A 410 4.48 -24.08 -17.91
CA SER A 410 5.71 -24.80 -17.59
C SER A 410 6.40 -24.09 -16.43
N SER A 411 5.86 -24.28 -15.23
CA SER A 411 6.39 -23.69 -14.00
C SER A 411 7.81 -24.19 -13.70
N GLY A 412 8.67 -23.31 -13.23
CA GLY A 412 10.05 -23.66 -12.87
C GLY A 412 10.92 -22.45 -12.60
N SER A 413 12.23 -22.68 -12.55
CA SER A 413 13.20 -21.60 -12.42
C SER A 413 13.24 -20.73 -13.68
N PHE A 414 13.17 -19.42 -13.49
CA PHE A 414 13.43 -18.45 -14.53
C PHE A 414 14.91 -18.10 -14.56
N LEU A 415 15.50 -18.06 -15.75
CA LEU A 415 16.87 -17.63 -15.98
C LEU A 415 16.85 -16.30 -16.75
N GLY A 416 17.39 -15.26 -16.14
CA GLY A 416 17.34 -13.91 -16.68
C GLY A 416 17.33 -12.88 -15.57
N SER A 417 16.91 -11.65 -15.88
CA SER A 417 16.87 -10.55 -14.92
C SER A 417 15.49 -9.93 -14.82
N ILE A 418 15.15 -9.43 -13.63
CA ILE A 418 13.95 -8.66 -13.34
C ILE A 418 14.38 -7.31 -12.77
N ASP A 419 13.64 -6.28 -13.12
CA ASP A 419 13.86 -4.93 -12.63
C ASP A 419 12.52 -4.23 -12.33
N GLU A 420 12.56 -3.21 -11.47
CA GLU A 420 11.47 -2.24 -11.30
C GLU A 420 10.10 -2.87 -10.95
N PHE A 421 10.10 -3.93 -10.11
CA PHE A 421 8.89 -4.67 -9.75
C PHE A 421 7.99 -3.85 -8.83
N ARG A 422 6.73 -3.68 -9.21
CA ARG A 422 5.73 -2.92 -8.46
C ARG A 422 4.40 -3.64 -8.40
N ILE A 423 3.67 -3.43 -7.31
CA ILE A 423 2.33 -3.96 -7.10
C ILE A 423 1.42 -2.88 -6.57
N TYR A 424 0.19 -2.85 -7.07
CA TYR A 424 -0.84 -1.90 -6.71
C TYR A 424 -2.13 -2.61 -6.29
N ASN A 425 -2.80 -2.11 -5.26
CA ASN A 425 -4.13 -2.56 -4.81
C ASN A 425 -5.29 -1.94 -5.62
N ARG A 426 -5.01 -1.51 -6.85
CA ARG A 426 -5.97 -0.91 -7.78
C ARG A 426 -5.61 -1.29 -9.22
N GLN A 427 -6.54 -1.06 -10.13
CA GLN A 427 -6.21 -1.08 -11.55
C GLN A 427 -5.39 0.18 -11.91
N LEU A 428 -4.28 -0.03 -12.61
CA LEU A 428 -3.58 1.05 -13.31
C LEU A 428 -4.34 1.41 -14.59
N ASN A 429 -4.32 2.69 -14.95
CA ASN A 429 -4.83 3.15 -16.23
C ASN A 429 -3.74 3.12 -17.33
N ASN A 430 -4.13 3.30 -18.59
CA ASN A 430 -3.20 3.24 -19.72
C ASN A 430 -2.06 4.26 -19.65
N GLN A 431 -2.30 5.45 -19.10
CA GLN A 431 -1.26 6.47 -18.95
C GLN A 431 -0.21 6.04 -17.93
N GLU A 432 -0.64 5.48 -16.80
CA GLU A 432 0.27 4.98 -15.77
C GLU A 432 1.12 3.82 -16.30
N ILE A 433 0.50 2.88 -17.02
CA ILE A 433 1.19 1.76 -17.67
C ILE A 433 2.18 2.25 -18.72
N CYS A 434 1.82 3.29 -19.49
CA CYS A 434 2.72 3.92 -20.45
C CYS A 434 3.93 4.56 -19.76
N VAL A 435 3.74 5.27 -18.65
CA VAL A 435 4.85 5.86 -17.87
C VAL A 435 5.78 4.77 -17.35
N LEU A 436 5.26 3.70 -16.76
CA LEU A 436 6.08 2.58 -16.27
C LEU A 436 6.83 1.84 -17.38
N ALA A 437 6.25 1.77 -18.58
CA ALA A 437 6.90 1.18 -19.75
C ALA A 437 7.99 2.07 -20.38
N ASN A 438 8.09 3.34 -19.98
CA ASN A 438 9.09 4.28 -20.47
C ASN A 438 10.07 4.75 -19.38
N SER A 439 9.97 4.19 -18.17
CA SER A 439 10.86 4.50 -17.05
C SER A 439 12.30 4.07 -17.29
#